data_AF-A0A1V5LD15-F1
#
_entry.id   AF-A0A1V5LD15-F1
#
_cell.length_a   1.000
_cell.length_b   1.000
_cell.length_c   1.000
_cell.angle_alpha   90.00
_cell.angle_beta   90.00
_cell.angle_gamma   90.00
#
_symmetry.space_group_name_H-M   'P 1'
#
loop_
_entity.id
_entity.type
_entity.pdbx_description
1 polymer ?
#
loop_
_entity_poly.entity_id
_entity_poly.type
_entity_poly.pdbx_seq_one_letter_code
_entity_poly.pdbx_strand_id
1 'polypeptide(L)'
;MEKVEKALRYAYRDRKKKKHEFRSLWIQRINAGVRQFDMTYSRFMDGLKKADVALDRKVLASLAISEPAAFENLVNKAKQALGSK
;
A
#
# COMPACT_ATOMS: atom_id res chain seq x y z
N MET A 1 -25.34 3.78 30.69
CA MET A 1 -24.89 4.11 29.32
C MET A 1 -25.91 3.62 28.33
N GLU A 2 -26.73 4.54 27.83
CA GLU A 2 -27.71 4.29 26.77
C GLU A 2 -27.04 3.82 25.47
N LYS A 3 -27.82 3.16 24.59
CA LYS A 3 -27.33 2.63 23.31
C LYS A 3 -26.68 3.73 22.43
N VAL A 4 -27.24 4.94 22.47
CA VAL A 4 -26.77 6.11 21.68
C VAL A 4 -25.36 6.54 22.09
N GLU A 5 -25.08 6.66 23.39
CA GLU A 5 -23.77 7.08 23.90
C GLU A 5 -22.67 6.06 23.59
N LYS A 6 -23.00 4.76 23.59
CA LYS A 6 -22.08 3.70 23.17
C LYS A 6 -21.79 3.79 21.67
N ALA A 7 -22.82 4.01 20.84
CA ALA A 7 -22.66 4.18 19.40
C ALA A 7 -21.76 5.37 19.05
N LEU A 8 -21.93 6.52 19.72
CA LEU A 8 -21.08 7.70 19.50
C LEU A 8 -19.61 7.45 19.85
N ARG A 9 -19.34 6.71 20.94
CA ARG A 9 -17.97 6.32 21.32
C ARG A 9 -17.32 5.38 20.31
N TYR A 10 -18.05 4.38 19.82
CA TYR A 10 -17.55 3.49 18.77
C TYR A 10 -17.32 4.25 17.47
N ALA A 11 -18.24 5.11 17.04
CA ALA A 11 -18.08 5.91 15.84
C ALA A 11 -16.81 6.78 15.88
N TYR A 12 -16.49 7.38 17.04
CA TYR A 12 -15.25 8.16 17.20
C TYR A 12 -13.98 7.28 17.10
N ARG A 13 -13.97 6.13 17.78
CA ARG A 13 -12.87 5.16 17.70
C ARG A 13 -12.67 4.67 16.27
N ASP A 14 -13.75 4.29 15.60
CA ASP A 14 -13.73 3.64 14.29
C ASP A 14 -13.31 4.62 13.19
N ARG A 15 -13.62 5.93 13.31
CA ARG A 15 -13.06 6.95 12.42
C ARG A 15 -11.53 7.01 12.46
N LYS A 16 -10.92 6.83 13.63
CA LYS A 16 -9.45 6.74 13.76
C LYS A 16 -8.94 5.43 13.17
N LYS A 17 -9.62 4.32 13.48
CA LYS A 17 -9.24 2.98 13.02
C LYS A 17 -9.33 2.81 11.49
N LYS A 18 -10.30 3.45 10.85
CA LYS A 18 -10.52 3.43 9.39
C LYS A 18 -9.26 3.77 8.60
N LYS A 19 -8.44 4.73 9.08
CA LYS A 19 -7.16 5.09 8.45
C LYS A 19 -6.15 3.93 8.46
N HIS A 20 -6.08 3.20 9.56
CA HIS A 20 -5.22 2.03 9.71
C HIS A 20 -5.72 0.86 8.84
N GLU A 21 -7.03 0.59 8.89
CA GLU A 21 -7.66 -0.47 8.09
C GLU A 21 -7.43 -0.30 6.59
N PHE A 22 -7.60 0.93 6.07
CA PHE A 22 -7.28 1.20 4.67
C PHE A 22 -5.80 1.03 4.35
N ARG A 23 -4.91 1.46 5.24
CA ARG A 23 -3.47 1.26 5.05
C ARG A 23 -3.13 -0.22 4.98
N SER A 24 -3.69 -1.05 5.86
CA SER A 24 -3.53 -2.51 5.83
C SER A 24 -4.05 -3.10 4.52
N LEU A 25 -5.22 -2.66 4.05
CA LEU A 25 -5.79 -3.09 2.77
C LEU A 25 -4.89 -2.73 1.58
N TRP A 26 -4.35 -1.50 1.54
CA TRP A 26 -3.45 -1.08 0.46
C TRP A 26 -2.16 -1.89 0.46
N ILE A 27 -1.59 -2.18 1.63
CA ILE A 27 -0.40 -3.04 1.73
C ILE A 27 -0.69 -4.44 1.21
N GLN A 28 -1.85 -5.03 1.53
CA GLN A 28 -2.24 -6.34 1.03
C GLN A 28 -2.39 -6.35 -0.49
N ARG A 29 -3.03 -5.33 -1.06
CA ARG A 29 -3.19 -5.17 -2.53
C ARG A 29 -1.84 -5.02 -3.24
N ILE A 30 -0.96 -4.16 -2.72
CA ILE A 30 0.39 -3.99 -3.27
C ILE A 30 1.16 -5.30 -3.15
N ASN A 31 1.09 -5.98 -1.99
CA ASN A 31 1.76 -7.26 -1.78
C ASN A 31 1.29 -8.29 -2.81
N ALA A 32 -0.01 -8.40 -3.08
CA ALA A 32 -0.51 -9.30 -4.13
C ALA A 32 0.05 -8.96 -5.51
N GLY A 33 0.13 -7.67 -5.87
CA GLY A 33 0.70 -7.23 -7.14
C GLY A 33 2.19 -7.53 -7.28
N VAL A 34 3.01 -7.18 -6.28
CA VAL A 34 4.47 -7.39 -6.37
C VAL A 34 4.88 -8.85 -6.32
N ARG A 35 4.04 -9.73 -5.75
CA ARG A 35 4.30 -11.17 -5.68
C ARG A 35 4.27 -11.85 -7.04
N GLN A 36 3.53 -11.30 -8.01
CA GLN A 36 3.53 -11.78 -9.39
C GLN A 36 4.89 -11.56 -10.09
N PHE A 37 5.71 -10.66 -9.55
CA PHE A 37 7.03 -10.30 -10.08
C PHE A 37 8.18 -10.78 -9.18
N ASP A 38 7.94 -11.83 -8.36
CA ASP A 38 8.91 -12.42 -7.42
C ASP A 38 9.51 -11.42 -6.42
N MET A 39 8.74 -10.41 -6.02
CA MET A 39 9.17 -9.41 -5.06
C MET A 39 8.29 -9.40 -3.81
N THR A 40 8.88 -9.06 -2.67
CA THR A 40 8.14 -8.80 -1.43
C THR A 40 7.85 -7.32 -1.28
N TYR A 41 6.75 -6.99 -0.60
CA TYR A 41 6.38 -5.59 -0.32
C TYR A 41 7.52 -4.79 0.34
N SER A 42 8.26 -5.38 1.29
CA SER A 42 9.37 -4.68 1.97
C SER A 42 10.47 -4.28 0.98
N ARG A 43 10.89 -5.21 0.12
CA ARG A 43 11.90 -4.92 -0.93
C ARG A 43 11.38 -3.90 -1.92
N PHE A 44 10.12 -4.01 -2.35
CA PHE A 44 9.51 -3.05 -3.26
C PHE A 44 9.52 -1.62 -2.71
N MET A 45 9.12 -1.45 -1.44
CA MET A 45 9.13 -0.13 -0.79
C MET A 45 10.54 0.42 -0.61
N ASP A 46 11.53 -0.43 -0.32
CA ASP A 46 12.93 -0.02 -0.26
C ASP A 46 13.44 0.41 -1.64
N GLY A 47 13.13 -0.35 -2.68
CA GLY A 47 13.47 -0.02 -4.07
C GLY A 47 12.85 1.29 -4.55
N LEU A 48 11.57 1.53 -4.25
CA LEU A 48 10.91 2.80 -4.56
C LEU A 48 11.55 3.98 -3.82
N LYS A 49 11.95 3.80 -2.56
CA LYS A 49 12.63 4.84 -1.79
C LYS A 49 14.01 5.16 -2.38
N LYS A 50 14.75 4.14 -2.83
CA LYS A 50 16.06 4.30 -3.49
C LYS A 50 15.95 4.91 -4.89
N ALA A 51 14.86 4.63 -5.59
CA ALA A 51 14.53 5.23 -6.89
C ALA A 51 13.93 6.65 -6.78
N ASP A 52 13.87 7.22 -5.57
CA ASP A 52 13.27 8.54 -5.26
C ASP A 52 11.81 8.69 -5.74
N VAL A 53 11.07 7.58 -5.78
CA VAL A 53 9.66 7.58 -6.17
C VAL A 53 8.78 7.78 -4.94
N ALA A 54 8.39 9.03 -4.69
CA ALA A 54 7.50 9.41 -3.60
C ALA A 54 6.01 9.18 -3.96
N LEU A 55 5.58 7.91 -4.06
CA LEU A 55 4.18 7.55 -4.30
C LEU A 55 3.49 7.03 -3.03
N ASP A 56 2.24 7.46 -2.85
CA ASP A 56 1.39 6.99 -1.76
C ASP A 56 0.87 5.57 -1.99
N ARG A 57 0.70 4.83 -0.89
CA ARG A 57 0.17 3.45 -0.89
C ARG A 57 -1.23 3.35 -1.47
N LYS A 58 -2.05 4.39 -1.32
CA LYS A 58 -3.39 4.45 -1.94
C LYS A 58 -3.28 4.38 -3.47
N VAL A 59 -2.38 5.18 -4.03
CA VAL A 59 -2.17 5.27 -5.48
C VAL A 59 -1.53 3.99 -5.99
N LEU A 60 -0.49 3.50 -5.31
CA LEU A 60 0.16 2.23 -5.66
C LEU A 60 -0.82 1.04 -5.65
N ALA A 61 -1.70 0.95 -4.64
CA ALA A 61 -2.71 -0.10 -4.56
C ALA A 61 -3.79 0.03 -5.63
N SER A 62 -4.13 1.26 -6.05
CA SER A 62 -5.06 1.49 -7.16
C SER A 62 -4.42 1.08 -8.48
N LEU A 63 -3.17 1.50 -8.72
CA LEU A 63 -2.42 1.22 -9.94
C LEU A 63 -2.20 -0.28 -10.15
N ALA A 64 -1.89 -1.00 -9.07
CA ALA A 64 -1.76 -2.45 -9.10
C ALA A 64 -3.03 -3.18 -9.57
N ILE A 65 -4.20 -2.55 -9.47
CA ILE A 65 -5.50 -3.11 -9.89
C ILE A 65 -5.91 -2.57 -11.26
N SER A 66 -5.83 -1.25 -11.47
CA SER A 66 -6.36 -0.61 -12.66
C SER A 66 -5.44 -0.74 -13.88
N GLU A 67 -4.12 -0.68 -13.68
CA GLU A 67 -3.14 -0.62 -14.77
C GLU A 67 -1.92 -1.49 -14.47
N PRO A 68 -2.01 -2.81 -14.72
CA PRO A 68 -0.93 -3.75 -14.44
C PRO A 68 0.38 -3.41 -15.17
N ALA A 69 0.31 -2.93 -16.41
CA ALA A 69 1.48 -2.57 -17.22
C ALA A 69 2.26 -1.39 -16.63
N ALA A 70 1.57 -0.36 -16.13
CA ALA A 70 2.20 0.77 -15.45
C ALA A 70 2.83 0.34 -14.12
N PHE A 71 2.17 -0.55 -13.39
CA PHE A 71 2.69 -1.13 -12.15
C PHE A 71 3.94 -1.97 -12.39
N GLU A 72 3.98 -2.76 -13.47
CA GLU A 72 5.16 -3.54 -13.86
C GLU A 72 6.39 -2.64 -14.11
N ASN A 73 6.22 -1.53 -14.82
CA ASN A 73 7.29 -0.55 -15.03
C ASN A 73 7.84 0.01 -13.71
N LEU A 74 6.97 0.26 -12.73
CA LEU A 74 7.38 0.68 -11.38
C LEU A 74 8.14 -0.42 -10.63
N VAL A 75 7.68 -1.67 -10.73
CA VAL A 75 8.38 -2.82 -10.14
C VAL A 75 9.77 -2.99 -10.76
N ASN A 76 9.89 -2.85 -12.08
CA ASN A 76 11.17 -2.93 -12.77
C ASN A 76 12.13 -1.79 -12.36
N LYS A 77 11.65 -0.56 -12.24
CA LYS A 77 12.43 0.55 -11.66
C LYS A 77 12.89 0.25 -10.24
N ALA A 78 12.01 -0.30 -9.41
CA ALA A 78 12.36 -0.70 -8.05
C ALA A 78 13.40 -1.84 -8.03
N LYS A 79 13.33 -2.82 -8.94
CA LYS A 79 14.36 -3.87 -9.09
C LYS A 79 15.72 -3.28 -9.46
N GLN A 80 15.76 -2.38 -10.43
CA GLN A 80 17.00 -1.73 -10.88
C GLN A 80 17.66 -0.95 -9.73
N ALA A 81 16.89 -0.18 -8.96
CA ALA A 81 17.40 0.58 -7.81
C ALA A 81 17.92 -0.33 -6.67
N LEU A 82 17.41 -1.56 -6.55
CA LEU A 82 17.89 -2.54 -5.57
C LEU A 82 19.15 -3.28 -6.02
N GLY A 83 19.32 -3.46 -7.34
CA GLY A 83 20.46 -4.15 -7.95
C GLY A 83 21.72 -3.31 -8.10
N SER A 84 21.67 -2.01 -7.78
CA SER A 84 22.81 -1.10 -7.85
C SER A 84 23.75 -1.22 -6.63
N LYS A 85 24.25 -2.44 -6.38
CA LYS A 85 25.32 -2.68 -5.40
C LYS A 85 26.50 -3.38 -6.06
#